data_AF-A0AAD4HCT3-F1
#
_entry.id   AF-A0AAD4HCT3-F1
#
_cell.length_a   1.000
_cell.length_b   1.000
_cell.length_c   1.000
_cell.angle_alpha   90.00
_cell.angle_beta   90.00
_cell.angle_gamma   90.00
#
_symmetry.space_group_name_H-M   'P 1'
#
loop_
_entity.id
_entity.type
_entity.pdbx_description
1 polymer ?
#
loop_
_entity_poly.entity_id
_entity_poly.type
_entity_poly.pdbx_seq_one_letter_code
_entity_poly.pdbx_strand_id
1 'polypeptide(L)'
;MNPIPADWALATTHLASDYVSRQFCSIVRAMPKVLPPPELDVILLVACCNLAQRLAEAYLNPVTINFDLVCYSEVLHMQETGINSRRKESLLERYPPGGQLILEWPTVVLDRFGVIVLWYLPRAIDEAIKNDMLAATMMMSDHLGKSVSRTSAMKGKWRTHQSSFQSSEHGLTLGCINLSPGWFLQGHLAPKFHPEVSATLKQDGPTLCQAIRRPAVLAAAALRVMHGSLYWSSLTTQLGLGLWADNNQLKEMGNCLREWASSFIVLAVMCNHCSPLH
;
A
#
# COMPACT_ATOMS: atom_id res chain seq x y z
N MET A 1 -3.12 23.26 -4.70
CA MET A 1 -2.16 22.33 -4.06
C MET A 1 -0.82 23.05 -4.00
N ASN A 2 -0.15 23.06 -2.84
CA ASN A 2 1.20 23.63 -2.75
C ASN A 2 2.14 22.81 -3.65
N PRO A 3 3.15 23.44 -4.29
CA PRO A 3 4.13 22.69 -5.06
C PRO A 3 4.86 21.69 -4.17
N ILE A 4 5.10 20.48 -4.68
CA ILE A 4 5.92 19.49 -3.98
C ILE A 4 7.37 19.98 -4.03
N PRO A 5 8.06 20.11 -2.88
CA PRO A 5 9.45 20.55 -2.88
C PRO A 5 10.33 19.58 -3.68
N ALA A 6 11.24 20.13 -4.50
CA ALA A 6 12.04 19.34 -5.43
C ALA A 6 13.03 18.39 -4.73
N ASP A 7 13.41 18.70 -3.48
CA ASP A 7 14.29 17.88 -2.64
C ASP A 7 13.55 16.72 -1.94
N TRP A 8 12.23 16.63 -2.07
CA TRP A 8 11.47 15.52 -1.49
C TRP A 8 11.41 14.34 -2.46
N ALA A 9 11.56 13.12 -1.94
CA ALA A 9 11.34 11.89 -2.69
C ALA A 9 9.91 11.78 -3.25
N LEU A 10 8.97 12.52 -2.65
CA LEU A 10 7.61 12.66 -3.14
C LEU A 10 7.52 13.34 -4.51
N ALA A 11 8.50 14.15 -4.91
CA ALA A 11 8.55 14.76 -6.24
C ALA A 11 8.70 13.69 -7.34
N THR A 12 9.64 12.75 -7.17
CA THR A 12 9.80 11.59 -8.05
C THR A 12 8.53 10.73 -8.07
N THR A 13 7.92 10.53 -6.91
CA THR A 13 6.67 9.80 -6.76
C THR A 13 5.55 10.42 -7.58
N HIS A 14 5.44 11.74 -7.51
CA HIS A 14 4.44 12.50 -8.24
C HIS A 14 4.66 12.43 -9.75
N LEU A 15 5.89 12.64 -10.19
CA LEU A 15 6.29 12.57 -11.59
C LEU A 15 5.97 11.20 -12.21
N ALA A 16 6.35 10.12 -11.54
CA ALA A 16 6.07 8.75 -11.97
C ALA A 16 4.57 8.44 -11.98
N SER A 17 3.84 8.85 -10.94
CA SER A 17 2.39 8.64 -10.84
C SER A 17 1.63 9.37 -11.95
N ASP A 18 2.03 10.62 -12.24
CA ASP A 18 1.44 11.40 -13.31
C ASP A 18 1.75 10.80 -14.70
N TYR A 19 2.98 10.33 -14.92
CA TYR A 19 3.34 9.59 -16.13
C TYR A 19 2.49 8.32 -16.31
N VAL A 20 2.40 7.46 -15.29
CA VAL A 20 1.59 6.23 -15.33
C VAL A 20 0.13 6.55 -15.62
N SER A 21 -0.44 7.59 -14.98
CA SER A 21 -1.82 8.01 -15.21
C SER A 21 -2.06 8.47 -16.64
N ARG A 22 -1.16 9.30 -17.19
CA ARG A 22 -1.27 9.78 -18.57
C ARG A 22 -1.09 8.65 -19.57
N GLN A 23 -0.13 7.75 -19.33
CA GLN A 23 0.13 6.60 -20.18
C GLN A 23 -1.03 5.61 -20.16
N PHE A 24 -1.61 5.33 -19.00
CA PHE A 24 -2.85 4.54 -18.85
C PHE A 24 -3.99 5.14 -19.68
N CYS A 25 -4.27 6.44 -19.52
CA CYS A 25 -5.30 7.14 -20.29
C CYS A 25 -5.04 7.09 -21.79
N SER A 26 -3.78 7.21 -22.21
CA SER A 26 -3.39 7.12 -23.61
C SER A 26 -3.70 5.73 -24.18
N ILE A 27 -3.32 4.65 -23.48
CA ILE A 27 -3.58 3.27 -23.91
C ILE A 27 -5.08 3.00 -24.00
N VAL A 28 -5.85 3.32 -22.95
CA VAL A 28 -7.30 3.09 -22.91
C VAL A 28 -8.04 3.84 -24.02
N ARG A 29 -7.54 5.02 -24.42
CA ARG A 29 -8.13 5.85 -25.48
C ARG A 29 -7.52 5.63 -26.87
N ALA A 30 -6.61 4.66 -27.02
CA ALA A 30 -5.86 4.41 -28.25
C ALA A 30 -5.15 5.66 -28.80
N MET A 31 -4.61 6.50 -27.91
CA MET A 31 -3.86 7.72 -28.25
C MET A 31 -2.36 7.43 -28.40
N PRO A 32 -1.57 8.37 -28.95
CA PRO A 32 -0.12 8.24 -28.99
C PRO A 32 0.48 8.08 -27.58
N LYS A 33 1.55 7.28 -27.49
CA LYS A 33 2.29 7.05 -26.24
C LYS A 33 2.78 8.37 -25.66
N VAL A 34 2.70 8.49 -24.34
CA VAL A 34 3.19 9.65 -23.60
C VAL A 34 4.71 9.61 -23.57
N LEU A 35 5.35 10.75 -23.84
CA LEU A 35 6.79 10.87 -23.75
C LEU A 35 7.24 10.57 -22.31
N PRO A 36 8.24 9.71 -22.11
CA PRO A 36 8.76 9.42 -20.78
C PRO A 36 9.42 10.66 -20.17
N PRO A 37 9.21 10.93 -18.88
CA PRO A 37 9.90 12.02 -18.19
C PRO A 37 11.40 11.72 -18.08
N PRO A 38 12.29 12.64 -18.51
CA PRO A 38 13.74 12.40 -18.53
C PRO A 38 14.38 12.29 -17.13
N GLU A 39 13.69 12.74 -16.08
CA GLU A 39 14.18 12.74 -14.71
C GLU A 39 14.03 11.39 -13.99
N LEU A 40 13.23 10.47 -14.54
CA LEU A 40 13.06 9.13 -13.95
C LEU A 40 14.20 8.22 -14.36
N ASP A 41 14.71 7.45 -13.39
CA ASP A 41 15.71 6.42 -13.68
C ASP A 41 15.13 5.31 -14.58
N VAL A 42 15.98 4.70 -15.40
CA VAL A 42 15.56 3.71 -16.40
C VAL A 42 14.79 2.53 -15.81
N ILE A 43 15.18 2.05 -14.62
CA ILE A 43 14.53 0.91 -13.96
C ILE A 43 13.10 1.31 -13.56
N LEU A 44 12.94 2.48 -12.94
CA LEU A 44 11.63 2.98 -12.56
C LEU A 44 10.76 3.27 -13.80
N LEU A 45 11.34 3.83 -14.87
CA LEU A 45 10.60 4.11 -16.10
C LEU A 45 10.05 2.83 -16.75
N VAL A 46 10.86 1.77 -16.85
CA VAL A 46 10.42 0.47 -17.37
C VAL A 46 9.26 -0.07 -16.53
N ALA A 47 9.38 0.00 -15.21
CA ALA A 47 8.34 -0.46 -14.29
C ALA A 47 7.05 0.36 -14.39
N CYS A 48 7.15 1.68 -14.56
CA CYS A 48 6.00 2.55 -14.81
C CYS A 48 5.31 2.20 -16.13
N CYS A 49 6.05 1.93 -17.20
CA CYS A 49 5.50 1.48 -18.48
C CYS A 49 4.74 0.16 -18.33
N ASN A 50 5.34 -0.84 -17.67
CA ASN A 50 4.69 -2.13 -17.44
C ASN A 50 3.43 -1.98 -16.58
N LEU A 51 3.50 -1.19 -15.49
CA LEU A 51 2.36 -0.93 -14.63
C LEU A 51 1.20 -0.26 -15.39
N ALA A 52 1.47 0.79 -16.18
CA ALA A 52 0.46 1.47 -16.98
C ALA A 52 -0.21 0.51 -17.99
N GLN A 53 0.59 -0.36 -18.61
CA GLN A 53 0.09 -1.39 -19.52
C GLN A 53 -0.83 -2.40 -18.82
N ARG A 54 -0.39 -2.97 -17.69
CA ARG A 54 -1.20 -3.94 -16.92
C ARG A 54 -2.49 -3.32 -16.38
N LEU A 55 -2.44 -2.07 -15.93
CA LEU A 55 -3.63 -1.33 -15.53
C LEU A 55 -4.60 -1.15 -16.70
N ALA A 56 -4.11 -0.73 -17.87
CA ALA A 56 -4.96 -0.54 -19.03
C ALA A 56 -5.59 -1.86 -19.50
N GLU A 57 -4.83 -2.94 -19.53
CA GLU A 57 -5.33 -4.29 -19.87
C GLU A 57 -6.42 -4.74 -18.90
N ALA A 58 -6.21 -4.56 -17.59
CA ALA A 58 -7.22 -4.90 -16.59
C ALA A 58 -8.50 -4.08 -16.73
N TYR A 59 -8.36 -2.78 -16.97
CA TYR A 59 -9.49 -1.88 -17.15
C TYR A 59 -10.32 -2.20 -18.39
N LEU A 60 -9.66 -2.64 -19.47
CA LEU A 60 -10.31 -3.04 -20.72
C LEU A 60 -10.86 -4.47 -20.69
N ASN A 61 -10.58 -5.23 -19.63
CA ASN A 61 -11.04 -6.61 -19.43
C ASN A 61 -11.84 -6.75 -18.13
N PRO A 62 -13.02 -6.10 -18.01
CA PRO A 62 -13.83 -6.17 -16.80
C PRO A 62 -14.61 -7.49 -16.70
N VAL A 63 -14.76 -7.99 -15.46
CA VAL A 63 -15.66 -9.09 -15.11
C VAL A 63 -16.61 -8.66 -14.01
N THR A 64 -17.91 -8.89 -14.18
CA THR A 64 -18.92 -8.54 -13.18
C THR A 64 -19.28 -9.74 -12.31
N ILE A 65 -19.30 -9.55 -11.00
CA ILE A 65 -19.84 -10.51 -10.02
C ILE A 65 -21.19 -10.03 -9.51
N ASN A 66 -22.08 -10.97 -9.21
CA ASN A 66 -23.37 -10.66 -8.59
C ASN A 66 -23.20 -10.44 -7.07
N PHE A 67 -22.50 -9.37 -6.72
CA PHE A 67 -22.24 -8.95 -5.34
C PHE A 67 -22.59 -7.46 -5.21
N ASP A 68 -23.04 -7.05 -4.04
CA ASP A 68 -23.31 -5.65 -3.71
C ASP A 68 -22.30 -5.20 -2.65
N LEU A 69 -21.21 -4.56 -3.12
CA LEU A 69 -20.11 -4.19 -2.23
C LEU A 69 -20.52 -3.09 -1.26
N VAL A 70 -21.36 -2.15 -1.72
CA VAL A 70 -21.79 -1.01 -0.92
C VAL A 70 -22.66 -1.49 0.23
N CYS A 71 -23.73 -2.24 -0.05
CA CYS A 71 -24.59 -2.75 1.02
C CYS A 71 -23.86 -3.75 1.92
N TYR A 72 -22.90 -4.52 1.41
CA TYR A 72 -22.05 -5.36 2.27
C TYR A 72 -21.22 -4.51 3.23
N SER A 73 -20.59 -3.43 2.74
CA SER A 73 -19.77 -2.56 3.58
C SER A 73 -20.57 -1.85 4.69
N GLU A 74 -21.82 -1.48 4.43
CA GLU A 74 -22.69 -0.79 5.40
C GLU A 74 -23.13 -1.68 6.57
N VAL A 75 -23.20 -3.00 6.36
CA VAL A 75 -23.58 -3.93 7.43
C VAL A 75 -22.40 -4.36 8.29
N LEU A 76 -21.16 -4.17 7.83
CA LEU A 76 -19.96 -4.52 8.59
C LEU A 76 -19.82 -3.62 9.81
N HIS A 77 -19.53 -4.22 10.97
CA HIS A 77 -19.21 -3.44 12.16
C HIS A 77 -17.79 -2.88 12.07
N MET A 78 -17.55 -1.70 12.64
CA MET A 78 -16.21 -1.09 12.73
C MET A 78 -15.15 -1.97 13.40
N GLN A 79 -15.57 -3.00 14.13
CA GLN A 79 -14.72 -3.96 14.84
C GLN A 79 -15.06 -5.41 14.46
N GLU A 80 -15.49 -5.64 13.21
CA GLU A 80 -15.68 -7.00 12.72
C GLU A 80 -14.35 -7.77 12.83
N THR A 81 -14.38 -8.88 13.55
CA THR A 81 -13.16 -9.64 13.92
C THR A 81 -12.95 -10.87 13.05
N GLY A 82 -13.94 -11.22 12.20
CA GLY A 82 -14.02 -12.44 11.37
C GLY A 82 -13.98 -13.79 12.10
N ILE A 83 -13.78 -13.80 13.42
CA ILE A 83 -13.76 -15.01 14.24
C ILE A 83 -15.15 -15.47 14.70
N ASN A 84 -16.18 -14.64 14.55
CA ASN A 84 -17.54 -15.01 14.94
C ASN A 84 -18.23 -15.79 13.81
N SER A 85 -18.26 -17.13 13.94
CA SER A 85 -18.85 -18.03 12.93
C SER A 85 -20.31 -17.72 12.63
N ARG A 86 -21.14 -17.43 13.64
CA ARG A 86 -22.56 -17.09 13.43
C ARG A 86 -22.72 -15.81 12.62
N ARG A 87 -21.89 -14.82 12.92
CA ARG A 87 -21.89 -13.54 12.19
C ARG A 87 -21.45 -13.75 10.74
N LYS A 88 -20.41 -14.55 10.53
CA LYS A 88 -19.95 -14.95 9.19
C LYS A 88 -21.04 -15.68 8.40
N GLU A 89 -21.71 -16.66 9.00
CA GLU A 89 -22.82 -17.38 8.36
C GLU A 89 -23.97 -16.44 7.98
N SER A 90 -24.38 -15.54 8.89
CA SER A 90 -25.41 -14.54 8.61
C SER A 90 -25.02 -13.60 7.46
N LEU A 91 -23.75 -13.18 7.38
CA LEU A 91 -23.25 -12.37 6.27
C LEU A 91 -23.25 -13.15 4.95
N LEU A 92 -22.85 -14.43 4.96
CA LEU A 92 -22.85 -15.29 3.78
C LEU A 92 -24.27 -15.60 3.28
N GLU A 93 -25.24 -15.74 4.18
CA GLU A 93 -26.65 -15.94 3.80
C GLU A 93 -27.22 -14.68 3.14
N ARG A 94 -26.89 -13.50 3.68
CA ARG A 94 -27.39 -12.22 3.16
C ARG A 94 -26.65 -11.75 1.91
N TYR A 95 -25.36 -12.05 1.79
CA TYR A 95 -24.49 -11.68 0.69
C TYR A 95 -23.73 -12.93 0.20
N PRO A 96 -24.41 -13.87 -0.46
CA PRO A 96 -23.80 -15.11 -0.91
C PRO A 96 -22.66 -14.80 -1.88
N PRO A 97 -21.46 -15.37 -1.67
CA PRO A 97 -20.42 -15.29 -2.68
C PRO A 97 -20.96 -15.96 -3.94
N GLY A 98 -20.76 -15.31 -5.10
CA GLY A 98 -21.13 -15.89 -6.38
C GLY A 98 -20.33 -17.16 -6.71
N GLY A 99 -20.35 -17.56 -7.98
CA GLY A 99 -19.50 -18.66 -8.44
C GLY A 99 -18.00 -18.39 -8.24
N GLN A 100 -17.20 -19.46 -8.20
CA GLN A 100 -15.75 -19.35 -8.15
C GLN A 100 -15.24 -18.63 -9.42
N LEU A 101 -14.50 -17.54 -9.22
CA LEU A 101 -13.87 -16.77 -10.29
C LEU A 101 -12.38 -17.10 -10.34
N ILE A 102 -11.91 -17.58 -11.49
CA ILE A 102 -10.49 -17.82 -11.75
C ILE A 102 -9.99 -16.68 -12.63
N LEU A 103 -8.95 -15.97 -12.17
CA LEU A 103 -8.36 -14.83 -12.87
C LEU A 103 -6.96 -15.20 -13.36
N GLU A 104 -6.79 -15.28 -14.68
CA GLU A 104 -5.51 -15.60 -15.33
C GLU A 104 -4.84 -14.37 -15.95
N TRP A 105 -5.65 -13.44 -16.44
CA TRP A 105 -5.21 -12.24 -17.16
C TRP A 105 -5.50 -10.99 -16.32
N PRO A 106 -4.84 -9.85 -16.60
CA PRO A 106 -5.21 -8.59 -15.96
C PRO A 106 -6.71 -8.33 -16.10
N THR A 107 -7.38 -8.08 -14.99
CA THR A 107 -8.84 -7.98 -14.92
C THR A 107 -9.27 -7.03 -13.81
N VAL A 108 -10.25 -6.18 -14.10
CA VAL A 108 -11.02 -5.46 -13.08
C VAL A 108 -12.26 -6.28 -12.74
N VAL A 109 -12.46 -6.57 -11.46
CA VAL A 109 -13.70 -7.19 -10.97
C VAL A 109 -14.64 -6.08 -10.53
N LEU A 110 -15.83 -6.06 -11.12
CA LEU A 110 -16.91 -5.14 -10.84
C LEU A 110 -18.00 -5.84 -10.01
N ASP A 111 -18.61 -5.12 -9.09
CA ASP A 111 -19.85 -5.54 -8.45
C ASP A 111 -21.04 -5.37 -9.41
N ARG A 112 -22.25 -5.78 -8.99
CA ARG A 112 -23.44 -5.73 -9.85
C ARG A 112 -23.86 -4.31 -10.27
N PHE A 113 -23.33 -3.28 -9.61
CA PHE A 113 -23.60 -1.86 -9.88
C PHE A 113 -22.43 -1.18 -10.60
N GLY A 114 -21.40 -1.93 -10.99
CA GLY A 114 -20.24 -1.38 -11.69
C GLY A 114 -19.20 -0.75 -10.76
N VAL A 115 -19.29 -0.97 -9.44
CA VAL A 115 -18.25 -0.55 -8.50
C VAL A 115 -17.06 -1.49 -8.62
N ILE A 116 -15.86 -0.94 -8.76
CA ILE A 116 -14.64 -1.75 -8.79
C ILE A 116 -14.39 -2.36 -7.40
N VAL A 117 -14.40 -3.68 -7.34
CA VAL A 117 -14.11 -4.48 -6.14
C VAL A 117 -12.62 -4.82 -6.06
N LEU A 118 -12.03 -5.20 -7.19
CA LEU A 118 -10.65 -5.70 -7.25
C LEU A 118 -10.00 -5.31 -8.58
N TRP A 119 -8.73 -4.91 -8.48
CA TRP A 119 -7.80 -4.90 -9.61
C TRP A 119 -6.89 -6.12 -9.51
N TYR A 120 -7.01 -7.06 -10.45
CA TYR A 120 -6.08 -8.17 -10.56
C TYR A 120 -5.05 -7.86 -11.64
N LEU A 121 -3.78 -7.77 -11.23
CA LEU A 121 -2.68 -7.26 -12.05
C LEU A 121 -1.49 -8.24 -12.05
N PRO A 122 -1.61 -9.41 -12.69
CA PRO A 122 -0.52 -10.36 -12.77
C PRO A 122 0.68 -9.70 -13.48
N ARG A 123 1.88 -9.93 -12.94
CA ARG A 123 3.16 -9.45 -13.53
C ARG A 123 3.27 -7.93 -13.67
N ALA A 124 2.51 -7.15 -12.89
CA ALA A 124 2.66 -5.69 -12.84
C ALA A 124 3.90 -5.20 -12.08
N ILE A 125 4.54 -6.09 -11.32
CA ILE A 125 5.80 -5.82 -10.63
C ILE A 125 6.91 -6.54 -11.38
N ASP A 126 7.87 -5.77 -11.92
CA ASP A 126 9.03 -6.30 -12.64
C ASP A 126 10.08 -6.90 -11.69
N GLU A 127 10.93 -7.79 -12.22
CA GLU A 127 11.96 -8.49 -11.44
C GLU A 127 12.92 -7.55 -10.71
N ALA A 128 13.31 -6.42 -11.32
CA ALA A 128 14.15 -5.44 -10.65
C ALA A 128 13.49 -4.86 -9.39
N ILE A 129 12.18 -4.61 -9.44
CA ILE A 129 11.40 -4.11 -8.31
C ILE A 129 11.22 -5.20 -7.26
N LYS A 130 10.98 -6.46 -7.68
CA LYS A 130 10.94 -7.61 -6.77
C LYS A 130 12.27 -7.77 -6.02
N ASN A 131 13.40 -7.58 -6.70
CA ASN A 131 14.72 -7.61 -6.08
C ASN A 131 14.91 -6.45 -5.08
N ASP A 132 14.48 -5.23 -5.42
CA ASP A 132 14.48 -4.11 -4.48
C ASP A 132 13.63 -4.43 -3.22
N MET A 133 12.43 -5.00 -3.41
CA MET A 133 11.55 -5.43 -2.30
C MET A 133 12.21 -6.52 -1.44
N LEU A 134 12.85 -7.51 -2.06
CA LEU A 134 13.53 -8.60 -1.38
C LEU A 134 14.72 -8.06 -0.56
N ALA A 135 15.56 -7.23 -1.17
CA ALA A 135 16.70 -6.60 -0.51
C ALA A 135 16.26 -5.73 0.67
N ALA A 136 15.24 -4.88 0.48
CA ALA A 136 14.68 -4.07 1.56
C ALA A 136 14.14 -4.93 2.70
N THR A 137 13.48 -6.06 2.39
CA THR A 137 12.97 -6.99 3.40
C THR A 137 14.11 -7.65 4.18
N MET A 138 15.18 -8.06 3.50
CA MET A 138 16.37 -8.64 4.15
C MET A 138 17.04 -7.65 5.11
N MET A 139 17.11 -6.36 4.74
CA MET A 139 17.65 -5.30 5.61
C MET A 139 16.82 -5.10 6.88
N MET A 140 15.52 -5.45 6.85
CA MET A 140 14.62 -5.34 7.99
C MET A 140 14.63 -6.58 8.89
N SER A 141 15.50 -7.57 8.64
CA SER A 141 15.49 -8.86 9.35
C SER A 141 15.50 -8.73 10.87
N ASP A 142 16.35 -7.87 11.42
CA ASP A 142 16.43 -7.67 12.88
C ASP A 142 15.13 -7.09 13.45
N HIS A 143 14.52 -6.14 12.75
CA HIS A 143 13.24 -5.52 13.15
C HIS A 143 12.09 -6.52 13.07
N LEU A 144 12.06 -7.32 11.99
CA LEU A 144 11.08 -8.39 11.79
C LEU A 144 11.21 -9.43 12.91
N GLY A 145 12.42 -9.93 13.19
CA GLY A 145 12.64 -10.92 14.23
C GLY A 145 12.25 -10.43 15.63
N LYS A 146 12.53 -9.16 15.94
CA LYS A 146 12.12 -8.52 17.21
C LYS A 146 10.60 -8.31 17.32
N SER A 147 9.89 -8.21 16.19
CA SER A 147 8.45 -7.98 16.19
C SER A 147 7.65 -9.20 16.65
N VAL A 148 8.19 -10.42 16.50
CA VAL A 148 7.46 -11.66 16.82
C VAL A 148 7.35 -11.83 18.34
N SER A 149 6.11 -11.82 18.83
CA SER A 149 5.78 -12.10 20.22
C SER A 149 5.73 -13.60 20.48
N ARG A 150 6.62 -14.07 21.36
CA ARG A 150 6.68 -15.46 21.84
C ARG A 150 5.95 -15.67 23.17
N THR A 151 5.12 -14.70 23.58
CA THR A 151 4.35 -14.80 24.84
C THR A 151 3.16 -15.73 24.67
N SER A 152 2.81 -16.50 25.70
CA SER A 152 1.68 -17.44 25.67
C SER A 152 0.30 -16.79 25.49
N ALA A 153 0.16 -15.50 25.79
CA ALA A 153 -1.08 -14.76 25.63
C ALA A 153 -1.23 -14.16 24.22
N MET A 154 -2.19 -14.68 23.46
CA MET A 154 -2.58 -14.15 22.14
C MET A 154 -3.45 -12.88 22.22
N LYS A 155 -4.02 -12.59 23.40
CA LYS A 155 -5.01 -11.51 23.59
C LYS A 155 -4.39 -10.15 23.23
N GLY A 156 -4.88 -9.55 22.13
CA GLY A 156 -4.42 -8.25 21.63
C GLY A 156 -3.14 -8.27 20.79
N LYS A 157 -2.50 -9.44 20.57
CA LYS A 157 -1.22 -9.57 19.86
C LYS A 157 -1.28 -10.48 18.64
N TRP A 158 -2.46 -10.77 18.11
CA TRP A 158 -2.62 -11.75 17.04
C TRP A 158 -1.78 -11.44 15.79
N ARG A 159 -1.51 -10.16 15.47
CA ARG A 159 -0.67 -9.73 14.33
C ARG A 159 0.83 -10.05 14.48
N THR A 160 1.29 -10.24 15.71
CA THR A 160 2.70 -10.45 16.02
C THR A 160 2.95 -11.75 16.78
N HIS A 161 1.90 -12.49 17.15
CA HIS A 161 2.04 -13.75 17.86
C HIS A 161 2.67 -14.83 16.97
N GLN A 162 3.59 -15.62 17.51
CA GLN A 162 4.34 -16.63 16.76
C GLN A 162 3.44 -17.64 16.03
N SER A 163 2.30 -18.02 16.60
CA SER A 163 1.36 -18.96 15.95
C SER A 163 0.70 -18.42 14.68
N SER A 164 0.81 -17.10 14.44
CA SER A 164 0.30 -16.46 13.24
C SER A 164 1.31 -16.45 12.10
N PHE A 165 2.48 -17.08 12.27
CA PHE A 165 3.50 -17.15 11.23
C PHE A 165 3.76 -18.59 10.79
N GLN A 166 3.83 -18.80 9.48
CA GLN A 166 4.31 -20.06 8.90
C GLN A 166 5.83 -20.11 8.90
N SER A 167 6.40 -21.32 8.87
CA SER A 167 7.85 -21.51 8.71
C SER A 167 8.35 -20.78 7.48
N SER A 168 9.53 -20.14 7.57
CA SER A 168 10.05 -19.42 6.42
C SER A 168 10.62 -20.36 5.38
N GLU A 169 10.07 -20.27 4.19
CA GLU A 169 10.75 -20.72 2.98
C GLU A 169 11.72 -19.60 2.55
N HIS A 170 12.89 -19.97 2.03
CA HIS A 170 13.88 -19.05 1.44
C HIS A 170 14.63 -18.09 2.39
N GLY A 171 14.67 -18.37 3.70
CA GLY A 171 15.57 -17.66 4.63
C GLY A 171 15.13 -16.24 5.01
N LEU A 172 13.90 -15.85 4.71
CA LEU A 172 13.33 -14.59 5.18
C LEU A 172 13.00 -14.65 6.68
N THR A 173 13.26 -13.55 7.39
CA THR A 173 12.95 -13.44 8.82
C THR A 173 11.47 -13.17 9.03
N LEU A 174 10.81 -14.01 9.82
CA LEU A 174 9.40 -13.86 10.20
C LEU A 174 9.18 -12.55 10.96
N GLY A 175 8.04 -11.90 10.72
CA GLY A 175 7.68 -10.71 11.50
C GLY A 175 6.66 -9.81 10.82
N CYS A 176 6.22 -8.81 11.57
CA CYS A 176 5.33 -7.76 11.12
C CYS A 176 5.78 -6.42 11.72
N ILE A 177 6.17 -5.48 10.87
CA ILE A 177 6.55 -4.12 11.27
C ILE A 177 5.76 -3.09 10.49
N ASN A 178 5.61 -1.90 11.09
CA ASN A 178 5.01 -0.75 10.44
C ASN A 178 6.03 0.37 10.31
N LEU A 179 6.19 0.88 9.10
CA LEU A 179 7.01 2.04 8.78
C LEU A 179 6.09 3.23 8.53
N SER A 180 6.35 4.34 9.19
CA SER A 180 5.60 5.57 8.95
C SER A 180 6.40 6.80 9.37
N PRO A 181 6.48 7.83 8.52
CA PRO A 181 7.10 9.10 8.89
C PRO A 181 6.22 9.91 9.85
N GLY A 182 4.94 9.55 10.03
CA GLY A 182 3.99 10.27 10.85
C GLY A 182 2.80 9.39 11.24
N TRP A 183 3.08 8.41 12.09
CA TRP A 183 2.10 7.45 12.58
C TRP A 183 1.12 8.11 13.54
N PHE A 184 -0.15 8.14 13.17
CA PHE A 184 -1.21 8.52 14.10
C PHE A 184 -1.59 7.29 14.95
N LEU A 185 -1.36 7.37 16.26
CA LEU A 185 -1.65 6.27 17.19
C LEU A 185 -3.18 6.09 17.29
N GLN A 186 -3.70 5.01 16.70
CA GLN A 186 -5.12 4.66 16.80
C GLN A 186 -5.56 4.56 18.28
N GLY A 187 -6.74 5.11 18.61
CA GLY A 187 -7.29 5.11 19.96
C GLY A 187 -6.78 6.22 20.88
N HIS A 188 -5.89 7.09 20.39
CA HIS A 188 -5.28 8.16 21.17
C HIS A 188 -5.76 9.53 20.65
N LEU A 189 -6.91 10.00 21.14
CA LEU A 189 -7.58 11.23 20.68
C LEU A 189 -7.27 12.48 21.53
N ALA A 190 -6.50 12.33 22.61
CA ALA A 190 -6.17 13.48 23.46
C ALA A 190 -5.19 14.43 22.75
N PRO A 191 -5.28 15.76 22.96
CA PRO A 191 -4.42 16.76 22.29
C PRO A 191 -2.91 16.56 22.46
N LYS A 192 -2.50 15.80 23.47
CA LYS A 192 -1.10 15.44 23.73
C LYS A 192 -0.53 14.43 22.72
N PHE A 193 -1.37 13.72 21.99
CA PHE A 193 -0.95 12.74 21.01
C PHE A 193 -0.90 13.40 19.64
N HIS A 194 0.31 13.46 19.09
CA HIS A 194 0.54 13.91 17.73
C HIS A 194 1.09 12.75 16.89
N PRO A 195 1.05 12.84 15.55
CA PRO A 195 1.72 11.86 14.72
C PRO A 195 3.21 11.75 15.10
N GLU A 196 3.77 10.54 15.02
CA GLU A 196 5.17 10.30 15.34
C GLU A 196 5.83 9.38 14.31
N VAL A 197 7.14 9.55 14.10
CA VAL A 197 7.92 8.61 13.30
C VAL A 197 7.91 7.24 13.98
N SER A 198 7.64 6.19 13.20
CA SER A 198 7.70 4.80 13.69
C SER A 198 9.09 4.46 14.24
N ALA A 199 9.16 3.64 15.30
CA ALA A 199 10.41 3.29 15.96
C ALA A 199 11.48 2.72 14.99
N THR A 200 11.07 1.96 13.98
CA THR A 200 11.98 1.42 12.97
C THR A 200 12.60 2.53 12.10
N LEU A 201 11.81 3.52 11.67
CA LEU A 201 12.34 4.66 10.91
C LEU A 201 13.16 5.63 11.77
N LYS A 202 12.91 5.69 13.09
CA LYS A 202 13.80 6.44 14.01
C LYS A 202 15.22 5.88 14.04
N GLN A 203 15.37 4.56 13.84
CA GLN A 203 16.68 3.89 13.86
C GLN A 203 17.34 3.86 12.48
N ASP A 204 16.62 3.40 11.46
CA ASP A 204 17.20 3.12 10.13
C ASP A 204 16.49 3.88 8.98
N GLY A 205 15.81 4.97 9.30
CA GLY A 205 14.91 5.71 8.40
C GLY A 205 15.49 5.99 7.01
N PRO A 206 16.63 6.72 6.89
CA PRO A 206 17.19 7.07 5.59
C PRO A 206 17.47 5.85 4.71
N THR A 207 18.11 4.83 5.28
CA THR A 207 18.48 3.59 4.59
C THR A 207 17.26 2.79 4.16
N LEU A 208 16.26 2.65 5.03
CA LEU A 208 15.02 1.93 4.71
C LEU A 208 14.17 2.69 3.69
N CYS A 209 14.02 4.01 3.82
CA CYS A 209 13.31 4.85 2.86
C CYS A 209 13.93 4.75 1.46
N GLN A 210 15.26 4.73 1.37
CA GLN A 210 15.96 4.52 0.12
C GLN A 210 15.69 3.12 -0.46
N ALA A 211 15.76 2.07 0.37
CA ALA A 211 15.57 0.69 -0.06
C ALA A 211 14.15 0.42 -0.60
N ILE A 212 13.13 1.04 0.00
CA ILE A 212 11.72 0.87 -0.43
C ILE A 212 11.28 1.86 -1.50
N ARG A 213 12.16 2.77 -1.96
CA ARG A 213 11.80 3.92 -2.79
C ARG A 213 11.06 3.52 -4.06
N ARG A 214 11.64 2.65 -4.91
CA ARG A 214 10.99 2.26 -6.18
C ARG A 214 9.67 1.51 -5.99
N PRO A 215 9.57 0.50 -5.09
CA PRO A 215 8.30 -0.14 -4.78
C PRO A 215 7.22 0.84 -4.29
N ALA A 216 7.60 1.78 -3.42
CA ALA A 216 6.72 2.82 -2.90
C ALA A 216 6.18 3.74 -4.01
N VAL A 217 7.05 4.16 -4.93
CA VAL A 217 6.65 4.98 -6.09
C VAL A 217 5.63 4.24 -6.97
N LEU A 218 5.85 2.95 -7.24
CA LEU A 218 4.92 2.17 -8.07
C LEU A 218 3.58 1.95 -7.39
N ALA A 219 3.57 1.70 -6.08
CA ALA A 219 2.32 1.60 -5.32
C ALA A 219 1.52 2.92 -5.37
N ALA A 220 2.19 4.07 -5.27
CA ALA A 220 1.58 5.38 -5.42
C ALA A 220 1.05 5.63 -6.85
N ALA A 221 1.80 5.21 -7.86
CA ALA A 221 1.41 5.32 -9.27
C ALA A 221 0.20 4.43 -9.62
N ALA A 222 0.10 3.25 -9.01
CA ALA A 222 -1.09 2.41 -9.11
C ALA A 222 -2.29 3.09 -8.44
N LEU A 223 -2.14 3.59 -7.21
CA LEU A 223 -3.18 4.32 -6.49
C LEU A 223 -3.70 5.53 -7.28
N ARG A 224 -2.80 6.23 -7.98
CA ARG A 224 -3.15 7.36 -8.83
C ARG A 224 -4.20 7.02 -9.88
N VAL A 225 -4.09 5.84 -10.50
CA VAL A 225 -5.02 5.36 -11.52
C VAL A 225 -6.27 4.76 -10.87
N MET A 226 -6.09 3.89 -9.88
CA MET A 226 -7.20 3.16 -9.25
C MET A 226 -8.11 4.06 -8.43
N HIS A 227 -7.56 5.09 -7.78
CA HIS A 227 -8.30 5.95 -6.87
C HIS A 227 -7.68 7.37 -6.78
N GLY A 228 -7.75 8.12 -7.89
CA GLY A 228 -7.07 9.42 -8.03
C GLY A 228 -7.39 10.46 -6.95
N SER A 229 -8.60 10.47 -6.38
CA SER A 229 -8.97 11.35 -5.27
C SER A 229 -8.20 11.03 -3.98
N LEU A 230 -8.08 9.75 -3.62
CA LEU A 230 -7.35 9.28 -2.45
C LEU A 230 -5.85 9.56 -2.60
N TYR A 231 -5.28 9.35 -3.79
CA TYR A 231 -3.91 9.75 -4.09
C TYR A 231 -3.67 11.24 -3.80
N TRP A 232 -4.55 12.12 -4.30
CA TRP A 232 -4.41 13.57 -4.09
C TRP A 232 -4.61 13.99 -2.63
N SER A 233 -5.58 13.39 -1.94
CA SER A 233 -5.78 13.57 -0.51
C SER A 233 -4.51 13.20 0.24
N SER A 234 -3.89 12.06 -0.11
CA SER A 234 -2.66 11.61 0.53
C SER A 234 -1.47 12.55 0.32
N LEU A 235 -1.26 13.03 -0.91
CA LEU A 235 -0.24 14.04 -1.18
C LEU A 235 -0.47 15.32 -0.37
N THR A 236 -1.72 15.78 -0.33
CA THR A 236 -2.09 16.98 0.45
C THR A 236 -1.82 16.77 1.94
N THR A 237 -2.16 15.61 2.48
CA THR A 237 -1.90 15.25 3.87
C THR A 237 -0.40 15.21 4.17
N GLN A 238 0.41 14.62 3.31
CA GLN A 238 1.87 14.54 3.53
C GLN A 238 2.55 15.91 3.48
N LEU A 239 2.20 16.74 2.51
CA LEU A 239 2.71 18.12 2.44
C LEU A 239 2.27 18.94 3.66
N GLY A 240 1.00 18.82 4.06
CA GLY A 240 0.48 19.46 5.26
C GLY A 240 1.18 19.00 6.53
N LEU A 241 1.49 17.70 6.62
CA LEU A 241 2.21 17.13 7.75
C LEU A 241 3.66 17.63 7.81
N GLY A 242 4.34 17.80 6.68
CA GLY A 242 5.69 18.37 6.68
C GLY A 242 5.72 19.84 7.08
N LEU A 243 4.78 20.65 6.56
CA LEU A 243 4.63 22.04 7.00
C LEU A 243 4.34 22.13 8.50
N TRP A 244 3.47 21.25 9.00
CA TRP A 244 3.19 21.15 10.43
C TRP A 244 4.44 20.73 11.22
N ALA A 245 5.22 19.75 10.74
CA ALA A 245 6.47 19.32 11.37
C ALA A 245 7.49 20.45 11.46
N ASP A 246 7.67 21.23 10.38
CA ASP A 246 8.56 22.40 10.36
C ASP A 246 8.12 23.47 11.35
N ASN A 247 6.83 23.81 11.38
CA ASN A 247 6.27 24.80 12.30
C ASN A 247 6.40 24.40 13.78
N ASN A 248 6.39 23.10 14.06
CA ASN A 248 6.53 22.54 15.42
C ASN A 248 7.96 22.06 15.73
N GLN A 249 8.94 22.35 14.85
CA GLN A 249 10.35 21.99 15.01
C GLN A 249 10.59 20.47 15.18
N LEU A 250 9.73 19.64 14.58
CA LEU A 250 9.81 18.18 14.60
C LEU A 250 10.76 17.68 13.50
N LYS A 251 12.05 17.98 13.67
CA LYS A 251 13.10 17.70 12.67
C LYS A 251 13.14 16.24 12.21
N GLU A 252 12.95 15.30 13.14
CA GLU A 252 12.97 13.86 12.84
C GLU A 252 11.86 13.48 11.85
N MET A 253 10.64 13.96 12.07
CA MET A 253 9.51 13.76 11.16
C MET A 253 9.74 14.46 9.83
N GLY A 254 10.19 15.73 9.86
CA GLY A 254 10.48 16.50 8.64
C GLY A 254 11.50 15.78 7.75
N ASN A 255 12.59 15.26 8.35
CA ASN A 255 13.61 14.50 7.63
C ASN A 255 13.05 13.19 7.06
N CYS A 256 12.25 12.45 7.84
CA CYS A 256 11.62 11.22 7.34
C CYS A 256 10.66 11.49 6.18
N LEU A 257 9.86 12.56 6.25
CA LEU A 257 8.93 12.94 5.18
C LEU A 257 9.64 13.33 3.89
N ARG A 258 10.80 13.99 3.97
CA ARG A 258 11.62 14.32 2.79
C ARG A 258 12.09 13.07 2.05
N GLU A 259 12.47 12.02 2.78
CA GLU A 259 12.95 10.77 2.19
C GLU A 259 11.82 9.79 1.79
N TRP A 260 10.60 10.02 2.28
CA TRP A 260 9.45 9.12 2.10
C TRP A 260 8.85 9.23 0.70
N ALA A 261 9.03 8.18 -0.11
CA ALA A 261 8.57 8.12 -1.50
C ALA A 261 7.19 7.45 -1.68
N SER A 262 6.50 7.10 -0.60
CA SER A 262 5.18 6.49 -0.69
C SER A 262 4.11 7.55 -0.54
N SER A 263 3.04 7.49 -1.33
CA SER A 263 1.84 8.31 -1.05
C SER A 263 1.10 7.80 0.18
N PHE A 264 1.28 6.55 0.61
CA PHE A 264 0.69 6.03 1.84
C PHE A 264 1.49 6.52 3.05
N ILE A 265 0.81 6.96 4.12
CA ILE A 265 1.49 7.40 5.36
C ILE A 265 2.02 6.22 6.18
N VAL A 266 1.58 4.99 5.86
CA VAL A 266 1.98 3.76 6.52
C VAL A 266 2.35 2.72 5.48
N LEU A 267 3.48 2.04 5.68
CA LEU A 267 3.81 0.79 5.03
C LEU A 267 3.90 -0.31 6.08
N ALA A 268 3.07 -1.35 5.95
CA ALA A 268 3.19 -2.55 6.76
C ALA A 268 4.02 -3.59 6.00
N VAL A 269 5.06 -4.12 6.64
CA VAL A 269 5.88 -5.22 6.10
C VAL A 269 5.56 -6.45 6.92
N MET A 270 4.93 -7.45 6.27
CA MET A 270 4.51 -8.70 6.89
C MET A 270 5.18 -9.86 6.17
N CYS A 271 6.03 -10.61 6.88
CA CYS A 271 6.71 -11.77 6.33
C CYS A 271 6.12 -13.05 6.90
N ASN A 272 5.61 -13.91 6.00
CA ASN A 272 5.05 -15.24 6.31
C ASN A 272 3.96 -15.23 7.39
N HIS A 273 3.18 -14.16 7.48
CA HIS A 273 2.04 -14.04 8.38
C HIS A 273 0.80 -14.73 7.78
N CYS A 274 0.22 -15.68 8.50
CA CYS A 274 -1.11 -16.21 8.26
C CYS A 274 -2.15 -15.26 8.82
N SER A 275 -2.73 -14.43 7.96
CA SER A 275 -3.89 -13.64 8.34
C SER A 275 -5.10 -14.58 8.50
N PRO A 276 -5.70 -14.70 9.69
CA PRO A 276 -6.99 -15.37 9.81
C PRO A 276 -8.02 -14.61 8.96
N LEU A 277 -9.08 -15.31 8.54
CA LEU A 277 -10.24 -14.67 7.92
C LEU A 277 -10.76 -13.58 8.88
N HIS A 278 -10.79 -12.34 8.41
CA HIS A 278 -11.26 -11.15 9.11
C HIS A 278 -12.25 -10.38 8.25
#